data_AF-A0A441UCJ5-F1
#
_entry.id   AF-A0A441UCJ5-F1
#
_cell.length_a   1.000
_cell.length_b   1.000
_cell.length_c   1.000
_cell.angle_alpha   90.00
_cell.angle_beta   90.00
_cell.angle_gamma   90.00
#
_symmetry.space_group_name_H-M   'P 1'
#
loop_
_entity.id
_entity.type
_entity.pdbx_description
1 polymer ?
#
loop_
_entity_poly.entity_id
_entity_poly.type
_entity_poly.pdbx_seq_one_letter_code
_entity_poly.pdbx_strand_id
1 'polypeptide(L)'
;MTANTPRARMSAKRRQAIFTERCTGHNIAPCCLCGEPIRRHEDRWIIEHKRALALLGPDLNTNCAPAHFKCAEVKTHAQDLPRIRKAKRQQARHNGTKKPARGFEAPAGYVYDWRQHRYVWQGADRTPF
;
A
#
# COMPACT_ATOMS: atom_id res chain seq x y z
N MET A 1 11.51 17.86 2.36
CA MET A 1 10.77 16.58 2.48
C MET A 1 9.46 16.75 1.71
N THR A 2 9.20 15.99 0.66
CA THR A 2 7.92 16.09 -0.06
C THR A 2 6.82 15.47 0.81
N ALA A 3 6.05 16.32 1.48
CA ALA A 3 4.87 15.89 2.21
C ALA A 3 3.91 15.19 1.24
N ASN A 4 3.27 14.10 1.68
CA ASN A 4 2.22 13.46 0.89
C ASN A 4 1.14 14.49 0.56
N THR A 5 0.61 14.46 -0.66
CA THR A 5 -0.46 15.36 -1.08
C THR A 5 -1.66 15.21 -0.14
N PRO A 6 -2.13 16.29 0.52
CA PRO A 6 -3.27 16.21 1.41
C PRO A 6 -4.53 15.83 0.62
N ARG A 7 -5.37 14.99 1.21
CA ARG A 7 -6.66 14.63 0.61
C ARG A 7 -7.67 15.72 0.91
N ALA A 8 -8.20 16.37 -0.12
CA ALA A 8 -9.33 17.27 0.01
C ALA A 8 -10.63 16.48 0.21
N ARG A 9 -11.63 17.13 0.82
CA ARG A 9 -12.95 16.53 1.03
C ARG A 9 -13.61 16.20 -0.31
N MET A 10 -14.06 14.95 -0.46
CA MET A 10 -14.86 14.54 -1.61
C MET A 10 -16.32 14.93 -1.38
N SER A 11 -16.70 16.15 -1.80
CA SER A 11 -18.08 16.63 -1.69
C SER A 11 -19.00 15.90 -2.68
N ALA A 12 -20.30 15.86 -2.38
CA ALA A 12 -21.30 15.29 -3.30
C ALA A 12 -21.25 15.96 -4.69
N LYS A 13 -21.06 17.29 -4.73
CA LYS A 13 -20.87 18.07 -5.96
C LYS A 13 -19.64 17.62 -6.75
N ARG A 14 -18.48 17.47 -6.10
CA ARG A 14 -17.24 17.00 -6.75
C ARG A 14 -17.40 15.57 -7.25
N ARG A 15 -18.01 14.69 -6.47
CA ARG A 15 -18.30 13.30 -6.84
C ARG A 15 -19.20 13.23 -8.07
N GLN A 16 -20.25 14.05 -8.13
CA GLN A 16 -21.14 14.11 -9.28
C GLN A 16 -20.43 14.66 -10.52
N ALA A 17 -19.66 15.74 -10.39
CA ALA A 17 -18.89 16.32 -11.50
C ALA A 17 -17.94 15.29 -12.14
N ILE A 18 -17.15 14.59 -11.33
CA ILE A 18 -16.21 13.56 -11.83
C ILE A 18 -16.95 12.41 -12.52
N PHE A 19 -18.10 11.99 -12.00
CA PHE A 19 -18.90 10.95 -12.64
C PHE A 19 -19.45 11.43 -13.99
N THR A 20 -20.08 12.60 -14.02
CA THR A 20 -20.67 13.20 -15.23
C THR A 20 -19.63 13.44 -16.32
N GLU A 21 -18.44 13.95 -15.97
CA GLU A 21 -17.31 14.15 -16.90
C GLU A 21 -16.83 12.83 -17.56
N ARG A 22 -17.14 11.69 -16.95
CA ARG A 22 -16.73 10.36 -17.41
C ARG A 22 -17.89 9.52 -17.93
N CYS A 23 -19.11 10.05 -17.95
CA CYS A 23 -20.27 9.32 -18.44
C CYS A 23 -20.12 9.02 -19.94
N THR A 24 -20.30 7.76 -20.31
CA THR A 24 -20.42 7.31 -21.71
C THR A 24 -21.87 7.21 -22.15
N GLY A 25 -22.82 7.27 -21.19
CA GLY A 25 -24.25 7.25 -21.45
C GLY A 25 -25.04 7.80 -20.25
N HIS A 26 -26.36 7.67 -20.31
CA HIS A 26 -27.23 8.19 -19.26
C HIS A 26 -27.01 7.41 -17.95
N ASN A 27 -26.42 8.07 -16.95
CA ASN A 27 -26.07 7.48 -15.65
C ASN A 27 -25.12 6.27 -15.71
N ILE A 28 -24.35 6.14 -16.79
CA ILE A 28 -23.38 5.05 -16.99
C ILE A 28 -22.00 5.65 -17.22
N ALA A 29 -21.01 5.22 -16.43
CA ALA A 29 -19.61 5.59 -16.59
C ALA A 29 -18.71 4.35 -16.52
N PRO A 30 -17.64 4.26 -17.32
CA PRO A 30 -16.73 3.11 -17.28
C PRO A 30 -15.88 3.13 -16.01
N CYS A 31 -15.69 1.97 -15.41
CA CYS A 31 -14.78 1.79 -14.29
C CYS A 31 -13.34 2.07 -14.74
N CYS A 32 -12.61 2.91 -14.00
CA CYS A 32 -11.23 3.24 -14.33
C CYS A 32 -10.22 2.09 -14.13
N LEU A 33 -10.64 0.95 -13.57
CA LEU A 33 -9.80 -0.20 -13.26
C LEU A 33 -10.06 -1.39 -14.18
N CYS A 34 -11.33 -1.79 -14.37
CA CYS A 34 -11.70 -2.90 -15.24
C CYS A 34 -12.29 -2.47 -16.59
N GLY A 35 -12.67 -1.21 -16.76
CA GLY A 35 -13.33 -0.71 -17.98
C GLY A 35 -14.83 -1.03 -18.09
N GLU A 36 -15.35 -1.94 -17.27
CA GLU A 36 -16.76 -2.30 -17.27
C GLU A 36 -17.68 -1.14 -16.87
N PRO A 37 -18.91 -1.08 -17.40
CA PRO A 37 -19.84 0.00 -17.13
C PRO A 37 -20.34 -0.03 -15.68
N ILE A 38 -20.30 1.12 -15.02
CA ILE A 38 -20.89 1.37 -13.70
C ILE A 38 -22.23 2.08 -13.90
N ARG A 39 -23.31 1.49 -13.41
CA ARG A 39 -24.63 2.14 -13.34
C ARG A 39 -24.75 2.92 -12.05
N ARG A 40 -24.91 4.25 -12.14
CA ARG A 40 -24.85 5.19 -11.01
C ARG A 40 -25.74 4.81 -9.81
N HIS A 41 -26.92 4.28 -10.08
CA HIS A 41 -27.99 4.03 -9.11
C HIS A 41 -28.09 2.56 -8.67
N GLU A 42 -27.60 1.63 -9.48
CA GLU A 42 -27.71 0.19 -9.25
C GLU A 42 -26.44 -0.37 -8.60
N ASP A 43 -25.27 0.12 -9.00
CA ASP A 43 -23.99 -0.43 -8.57
C ASP A 43 -23.40 0.31 -7.38
N ARG A 44 -22.66 -0.42 -6.54
CA ARG A 44 -21.84 0.19 -5.49
C ARG A 44 -20.51 0.66 -6.07
N TRP A 45 -20.37 1.96 -6.21
CA TRP A 45 -19.16 2.60 -6.75
C TRP A 45 -18.59 3.68 -5.83
N ILE A 46 -17.32 4.01 -6.04
CA ILE A 46 -16.60 5.09 -5.35
C ILE A 46 -15.77 5.90 -6.35
N ILE A 47 -15.29 7.07 -5.92
CA ILE A 47 -14.30 7.85 -6.66
C ILE A 47 -12.92 7.37 -6.23
N GLU A 48 -12.18 6.80 -7.18
CA GLU A 48 -10.86 6.24 -6.95
C GLU A 48 -9.78 7.15 -7.55
N HIS A 49 -8.67 7.29 -6.84
CA HIS A 49 -7.48 7.96 -7.36
C HIS A 49 -6.69 6.97 -8.25
N LYS A 50 -6.54 7.29 -9.54
CA LYS A 50 -5.77 6.47 -10.49
C LYS A 50 -4.36 6.23 -9.99
N ARG A 51 -3.68 7.30 -9.57
CA ARG A 51 -2.45 7.27 -8.80
C ARG A 51 -2.73 7.58 -7.33
N ALA A 52 -2.39 6.66 -6.43
CA ALA A 52 -2.59 6.83 -5.00
C ALA A 52 -1.88 8.07 -4.44
N LEU A 53 -2.55 8.81 -3.56
CA LEU A 53 -2.02 10.03 -2.92
C LEU A 53 -0.70 9.78 -2.18
N ALA A 54 -0.59 8.65 -1.48
CA ALA A 54 0.62 8.24 -0.76
C ALA A 54 1.79 7.82 -1.67
N LEU A 55 1.56 7.76 -2.99
CA LEU A 55 2.58 7.55 -4.03
C LEU A 55 2.78 8.82 -4.88
N LEU A 56 2.58 9.99 -4.26
CA LEU A 56 2.69 11.32 -4.88
C LEU A 56 1.67 11.52 -6.02
N GLY A 57 0.49 10.90 -5.91
CA GLY A 57 -0.63 11.19 -6.80
C GLY A 57 -1.26 12.54 -6.44
N PRO A 58 -1.52 13.43 -7.41
CA PRO A 58 -2.19 14.70 -7.13
C PRO A 58 -3.67 14.47 -6.79
N ASP A 59 -4.23 15.22 -5.84
CA ASP A 59 -5.67 15.18 -5.53
C ASP A 59 -6.48 16.08 -6.49
N LEU A 60 -6.31 15.85 -7.79
CA LEU A 60 -7.01 16.58 -8.84
C LEU A 60 -8.11 15.69 -9.45
N ASN A 61 -9.17 16.31 -9.97
CA ASN A 61 -10.25 15.58 -10.66
C ASN A 61 -9.72 14.78 -11.85
N THR A 62 -8.65 15.24 -12.51
CA THR A 62 -7.97 14.52 -13.60
C THR A 62 -7.37 13.17 -13.16
N ASN A 63 -6.95 13.07 -11.89
CA ASN A 63 -6.46 11.85 -11.27
C ASN A 63 -7.57 11.03 -10.60
N CYS A 64 -8.81 11.51 -10.60
CA CYS A 64 -9.95 10.83 -10.01
C CYS A 64 -10.84 10.24 -11.11
N ALA A 65 -11.41 9.07 -10.88
CA ALA A 65 -12.39 8.48 -11.78
C ALA A 65 -13.32 7.51 -11.01
N PRO A 66 -14.54 7.25 -11.52
CA PRO A 66 -15.42 6.27 -10.92
C PRO A 66 -14.83 4.86 -11.01
N ALA A 67 -14.96 4.10 -9.94
CA ALA A 67 -14.57 2.69 -9.87
C ALA A 67 -15.61 1.87 -9.11
N HIS A 68 -15.76 0.60 -9.50
CA HIS A 68 -16.47 -0.37 -8.67
C HIS A 68 -15.82 -0.47 -7.30
N PHE A 69 -16.62 -0.61 -6.26
CA PHE A 69 -16.13 -0.76 -4.88
C PHE A 69 -15.16 -1.95 -4.76
N LYS A 70 -15.52 -3.11 -5.33
CA LYS A 70 -14.68 -4.31 -5.33
C LYS A 70 -13.35 -4.11 -6.05
N CYS A 71 -13.36 -3.44 -7.21
CA CYS A 71 -12.13 -3.18 -7.96
C CYS A 71 -11.18 -2.26 -7.17
N ALA A 72 -11.72 -1.23 -6.52
CA ALA A 72 -10.94 -0.30 -5.71
C ALA A 72 -10.36 -0.97 -4.45
N GLU A 73 -11.12 -1.89 -3.84
CA GLU A 73 -10.65 -2.71 -2.72
C GLU A 73 -9.47 -3.59 -3.14
N VAL A 74 -9.59 -4.32 -4.26
CA VAL A 74 -8.51 -5.15 -4.81
C VAL A 74 -7.28 -4.31 -5.13
N LYS A 75 -7.44 -3.15 -5.78
CA LYS A 75 -6.32 -2.22 -6.05
C LYS A 75 -5.63 -1.78 -4.76
N THR A 76 -6.42 -1.39 -3.76
CA THR A 76 -5.90 -0.91 -2.47
C THR A 76 -5.06 -2.01 -1.79
N HIS A 77 -5.62 -3.22 -1.67
CA HIS A 77 -4.97 -4.31 -0.96
C HIS A 77 -3.79 -4.93 -1.73
N ALA A 78 -3.98 -5.25 -3.01
CA ALA A 78 -3.00 -6.00 -3.78
C ALA A 78 -1.87 -5.12 -4.34
N GLN A 79 -2.14 -3.83 -4.61
CA GLN A 79 -1.18 -2.99 -5.34
C GLN A 79 -0.71 -1.79 -4.52
N ASP A 80 -1.63 -0.97 -4.02
CA ASP A 80 -1.26 0.31 -3.41
C ASP A 80 -0.59 0.12 -2.05
N LEU A 81 -1.17 -0.69 -1.15
CA LEU A 81 -0.61 -0.91 0.18
C LEU A 81 0.83 -1.47 0.15
N PRO A 82 1.16 -2.51 -0.65
CA PRO A 82 2.53 -2.98 -0.79
C PRO A 82 3.49 -1.91 -1.30
N ARG A 83 3.08 -1.14 -2.32
CA ARG A 83 3.90 -0.07 -2.92
C ARG A 83 4.13 1.08 -1.94
N ILE A 84 3.10 1.53 -1.22
CA ILE A 84 3.17 2.58 -0.20
C ILE A 84 4.12 2.15 0.92
N ARG A 85 3.99 0.91 1.41
CA ARG A 85 4.89 0.38 2.45
C ARG A 85 6.34 0.36 1.98
N LYS A 86 6.60 -0.05 0.73
CA LYS A 86 7.95 -0.03 0.14
C LYS A 86 8.50 1.40 0.05
N ALA A 87 7.72 2.34 -0.48
CA ALA A 87 8.10 3.75 -0.59
C ALA A 87 8.45 4.36 0.78
N LYS A 88 7.62 4.11 1.80
CA LYS A 88 7.90 4.55 3.18
C LYS A 88 9.19 3.95 3.73
N ARG A 89 9.47 2.66 3.49
CA ARG A 89 10.74 2.04 3.89
C ARG A 89 11.94 2.66 3.18
N GLN A 90 11.84 2.95 1.88
CA GLN A 90 12.90 3.62 1.13
C GLN A 90 13.15 5.03 1.65
N GLN A 91 12.09 5.79 1.92
CA GLN A 91 12.18 7.12 2.52
C GLN A 91 12.85 7.07 3.91
N ALA A 92 12.50 6.10 4.76
CA ALA A 92 13.15 5.92 6.05
C ALA A 92 14.65 5.58 5.95
N ARG A 93 15.04 4.78 4.94
CA ARG A 93 16.46 4.49 4.66
C ARG A 93 17.21 5.74 4.22
N HIS A 94 16.63 6.52 3.30
CA HIS A 94 17.23 7.75 2.79
C HIS A 94 17.38 8.81 3.90
N ASN A 95 16.37 8.95 4.75
CA ASN A 95 16.38 9.95 5.83
C ASN A 95 17.21 9.51 7.05
N GLY A 96 17.80 8.31 7.04
CA GLY A 96 18.54 7.76 8.19
C GLY A 96 17.66 7.41 9.41
N THR A 97 16.33 7.52 9.31
CA THR A 97 15.39 7.23 10.41
C THR A 97 15.02 5.76 10.52
N LYS A 98 15.64 4.91 9.70
CA LYS A 98 15.48 3.45 9.80
C LYS A 98 15.96 3.02 11.18
N LYS A 99 15.04 2.50 12.00
CA LYS A 99 15.41 1.83 13.26
C LYS A 99 16.43 0.74 12.97
N PRO A 100 17.54 0.65 13.73
CA PRO A 100 18.46 -0.47 13.60
C PRO A 100 17.65 -1.75 13.79
N ALA A 101 17.91 -2.74 12.92
CA ALA A 101 17.35 -4.06 13.17
C ALA A 101 17.88 -4.50 14.53
N ARG A 102 16.98 -4.94 15.42
CA ARG A 102 17.44 -5.72 16.58
C ARG A 102 18.08 -6.95 15.97
N GLY A 103 19.41 -7.02 16.00
CA GLY A 103 20.11 -8.20 15.54
C GLY A 103 19.58 -9.39 16.32
N PHE A 104 19.53 -10.56 15.69
CA PHE A 104 19.39 -11.79 16.47
C PHE A 104 20.64 -11.90 17.34
N GLU A 105 20.46 -11.72 18.65
CA GLU A 105 21.51 -11.98 19.63
C GLU A 105 21.54 -13.49 19.88
N ALA A 106 22.60 -14.16 19.43
CA ALA A 106 22.81 -15.55 19.76
C ALA A 106 22.91 -15.70 21.29
N PRO A 107 22.28 -16.72 21.90
CA PRO A 107 22.45 -16.97 23.33
C PRO A 107 23.93 -17.14 23.69
N ALA A 108 24.35 -16.60 24.83
CA ALA A 108 25.73 -16.71 25.28
C ALA A 108 26.19 -18.18 25.32
N GLY A 109 27.36 -18.46 24.76
CA GLY A 109 27.92 -19.82 24.68
C GLY A 109 27.39 -20.68 23.53
N TYR A 110 26.58 -20.12 22.62
CA TYR A 110 26.16 -20.79 21.39
C TYR A 110 26.91 -20.23 20.17
N VAL A 111 27.45 -21.12 19.35
CA VAL A 111 28.05 -20.81 18.05
C VAL A 111 27.18 -21.35 16.93
N TYR A 112 27.14 -20.65 15.80
CA TYR A 112 26.41 -21.12 14.63
C TYR A 112 27.23 -22.20 13.91
N ASP A 113 26.74 -23.43 13.90
CA ASP A 113 27.30 -24.53 13.13
C ASP A 113 26.80 -24.43 11.68
N TRP A 114 27.70 -24.03 10.78
CA TRP A 114 27.43 -23.89 9.35
C TRP A 114 27.12 -25.22 8.66
N ARG A 115 27.61 -26.34 9.20
CA ARG A 115 27.37 -27.68 8.64
C ARG A 115 25.99 -28.21 9.03
N GLN A 116 25.54 -27.88 10.24
CA GLN A 116 24.23 -28.30 10.76
C GLN A 116 23.14 -27.22 10.61
N HIS A 117 23.49 -26.03 10.13
CA HIS A 117 22.61 -24.87 9.98
C HIS A 117 21.86 -24.50 11.28
N ARG A 118 22.52 -24.65 12.44
CA ARG A 118 21.91 -24.38 13.75
C ARG A 118 22.92 -23.85 14.77
N TYR A 119 22.42 -23.17 15.79
CA TYR A 119 23.22 -22.79 16.96
C TYR A 119 23.46 -24.01 17.85
N VAL A 120 24.72 -24.28 18.16
CA VAL A 120 25.15 -25.37 19.07
C VAL A 120 25.89 -24.78 20.25
N TRP A 121 25.67 -25.36 21.43
CA TRP A 121 26.36 -24.95 22.65
C TRP A 121 27.82 -25.39 22.60
N GLN A 122 28.73 -24.46 22.87
CA GLN A 122 30.18 -24.65 22.89
C GLN A 122 30.77 -24.13 24.22
N GLY A 123 30.05 -24.33 25.32
CA GLY A 123 30.66 -24.17 26.65
C GLY A 123 31.57 -25.36 26.93
N ALA A 124 32.75 -25.10 27.49
CA ALA A 124 33.70 -26.14 27.87
C ALA A 124 33.12 -27.05 28.97
N ASP A 125 33.40 -28.34 28.83
CA ASP A 125 33.37 -29.42 29.83
C ASP A 125 32.11 -29.60 30.70
N ARG A 126 31.28 -30.56 30.30
CA ARG A 126 30.64 -31.46 31.27
C ARG A 126 31.55 -32.67 31.42
N THR A 127 32.47 -32.65 32.37
CA THR A 127 33.06 -33.89 32.90
C THR A 127 31.94 -34.66 33.59
N PRO A 128 31.61 -35.90 33.17
CA PRO A 128 30.72 -36.75 33.92
C PRO A 128 31.50 -37.33 35.11
N PHE A 129 30.95 -37.17 36.32
CA PHE A 129 31.31 -37.97 37.49
C PHE A 129 30.77 -39.39 37.34
#